data_AF-A0A4V5ZWY2-F1
#
_entry.id   AF-A0A4V5ZWY2-F1
#
_cell.length_a   1.000
_cell.length_b   1.000
_cell.length_c   1.000
_cell.angle_alpha   90.00
_cell.angle_beta   90.00
_cell.angle_gamma   90.00
#
_symmetry.space_group_name_H-M   'P 1'
#
loop_
_entity.id
_entity.type
_entity.pdbx_description
1 polymer ?
#
loop_
_entity_poly.entity_id
_entity_poly.type
_entity_poly.pdbx_seq_one_letter_code
_entity_poly.pdbx_strand_id
1 'polypeptide(L)' 'MGLLLLAFFLPLLLASPAPPNELVLGGTEVPVGKYPFFVRLEMVMNNGKKMLCGGSLLTDRHVLTTALSATN' A
#
# COMPACT_ATOMS: atom_id res chain seq x y z
N MET A 1 0.98 -0.50 -37.29
CA MET A 1 0.32 0.50 -36.41
C MET A 1 -0.86 -0.10 -35.66
N GLY A 2 -1.86 -0.71 -36.31
CA GLY A 2 -3.01 -1.33 -35.61
C GLY A 2 -2.68 -2.47 -34.63
N LEU A 3 -1.71 -3.33 -34.98
CA LEU A 3 -1.29 -4.44 -34.09
C LEU A 3 -0.62 -3.94 -32.79
N LEU A 4 0.09 -2.81 -32.85
CA LEU A 4 0.71 -2.17 -31.68
C LEU A 4 -0.34 -1.55 -30.76
N LEU A 5 -1.42 -0.99 -31.32
CA LEU A 5 -2.54 -0.48 -30.54
C LEU A 5 -3.28 -1.62 -29.82
N LEU A 6 -3.54 -2.73 -30.52
CA LEU A 6 -4.17 -3.90 -29.89
C LEU A 6 -3.31 -4.48 -28.76
N ALA A 7 -2.00 -4.58 -28.94
CA ALA A 7 -1.10 -5.06 -27.89
C ALA A 7 -1.09 -4.16 -26.64
N PHE A 8 -1.34 -2.86 -26.79
CA PHE A 8 -1.37 -1.91 -25.68
C PHE A 8 -2.72 -1.91 -24.94
N PHE A 9 -3.84 -2.13 -25.64
CA PHE A 9 -5.19 -2.10 -25.06
C PHE A 9 -5.70 -3.46 -24.55
N LEU A 10 -5.18 -4.57 -25.08
CA LEU A 10 -5.55 -5.93 -24.65
C LEU A 10 -5.33 -6.20 -23.14
N PRO A 11 -4.24 -5.73 -22.50
CA PRO A 11 -4.02 -5.94 -21.06
C PRO A 11 -5.08 -5.23 -20.20
N LEU A 12 -5.54 -4.04 -20.62
CA LEU A 12 -6.59 -3.32 -19.90
C LEU A 12 -7.93 -4.06 -20.00
N LEU A 13 -8.20 -4.71 -21.13
CA LEU A 13 -9.44 -5.46 -21.34
C LEU A 13 -9.48 -6.77 -20.54
N LEU A 14 -8.32 -7.37 -20.26
CA LEU A 14 -8.17 -8.59 -19.47
C LEU A 14 -8.00 -8.34 -17.96
N ALA A 15 -7.89 -7.09 -17.53
CA ALA A 15 -7.75 -6.76 -16.12
C ALA A 15 -9.10 -6.95 -15.40
N SER A 16 -9.23 -8.01 -14.61
CA SER A 16 -10.35 -8.15 -13.67
C SER A 16 -10.09 -7.29 -12.43
N PRO A 17 -11.04 -6.45 -11.98
CA PRO A 17 -10.91 -5.76 -10.70
C PRO A 17 -10.84 -6.80 -9.58
N ALA A 18 -9.92 -6.59 -8.62
CA ALA A 18 -9.85 -7.42 -7.43
C ALA A 18 -11.16 -7.30 -6.63
N PRO A 19 -11.64 -8.40 -6.01
CA PRO A 19 -12.85 -8.35 -5.22
C PRO A 19 -12.69 -7.34 -4.07
N PRO A 20 -13.62 -6.39 -3.90
CA PRO A 20 -13.60 -5.52 -2.74
C PRO A 20 -13.88 -6.39 -1.51
N ASN A 21 -13.00 -6.32 -0.51
CA ASN A 21 -13.08 -7.01 0.79
C ASN A 21 -12.38 -8.38 0.90
N GLU A 22 -11.32 -8.62 0.13
CA GLU A 22 -10.41 -9.73 0.43
C GLU A 22 -9.70 -9.49 1.77
N LEU A 23 -10.05 -10.27 2.78
CA LEU A 23 -9.40 -10.23 4.08
C LEU A 23 -8.11 -11.05 4.03
N VAL A 24 -7.01 -10.48 4.49
CA VAL A 24 -5.79 -11.24 4.75
C VAL A 24 -6.00 -12.03 6.04
N LEU A 25 -6.42 -13.28 5.91
CA LEU A 25 -6.60 -14.22 7.03
C LEU A 25 -5.36 -15.10 7.17
N GLY A 26 -4.89 -15.33 8.40
CA GLY A 26 -3.81 -16.30 8.69
C GLY A 26 -2.41 -15.71 8.90
N GLY A 27 -2.27 -14.72 9.77
CA GLY A 27 -0.96 -14.24 10.24
C GLY A 27 -0.38 -15.10 11.38
N THR A 28 0.92 -14.93 11.66
CA THR A 28 1.56 -15.46 12.87
C THR A 28 2.11 -14.31 13.71
N GLU A 29 2.07 -14.45 15.04
CA GLU A 29 2.68 -13.46 15.92
C GLU A 29 4.18 -13.34 15.65
N VAL A 30 4.65 -12.10 15.63
CA VAL A 30 6.04 -11.78 15.36
C VAL A 30 6.71 -11.38 16.68
N PRO A 31 7.85 -12.01 17.04
CA PRO A 31 8.61 -11.60 18.22
C PRO A 31 9.11 -10.16 18.07
N VAL A 32 9.20 -9.47 19.21
CA VAL A 32 9.67 -8.08 19.27
C VAL A 32 11.06 -7.98 18.62
N GLY A 33 11.23 -6.98 17.75
CA GLY A 33 12.50 -6.71 17.08
C GLY A 33 12.79 -7.55 15.82
N LYS A 34 11.92 -8.47 15.40
CA LYS A 34 12.13 -9.24 14.14
C LYS A 34 12.13 -8.35 12.89
N TYR A 35 11.29 -7.32 12.87
CA TYR A 35 11.21 -6.33 11.80
C TYR A 35 11.36 -4.92 12.38
N PRO A 36 12.57 -4.53 12.80
CA PRO A 36 12.78 -3.27 13.52
C PRO A 36 12.57 -2.03 12.66
N PHE A 37 12.59 -2.20 11.33
CA PHE A 37 12.28 -1.14 10.37
C PHE A 37 10.78 -0.95 10.15
N PHE A 38 9.91 -1.87 10.59
CA PHE A 38 8.47 -1.74 10.36
C PHE A 38 7.89 -0.67 11.28
N VAL A 39 7.22 0.32 10.71
CA VAL A 39 6.64 1.45 11.46
C VAL A 39 5.14 1.58 11.20
N ARG A 40 4.43 2.03 12.24
CA ARG A 40 3.00 2.38 12.19
C ARG A 40 2.87 3.89 12.05
N LEU A 41 2.22 4.31 10.96
CA LEU A 41 1.94 5.70 10.67
C LEU A 41 0.50 6.02 11.08
N GLU A 42 0.33 7.02 11.94
CA GLU A 42 -0.97 7.57 12.31
C GLU A 42 -1.07 9.01 11.81
N MET A 43 -2.00 9.27 10.91
CA MET A 43 -2.22 10.61 10.36
C MET A 43 -3.60 11.11 10.74
N VAL A 44 -3.69 12.35 11.18
CA VAL A 44 -4.96 13.01 11.50
C VAL A 44 -5.31 13.92 10.34
N MET A 45 -6.38 13.60 9.63
CA MET A 45 -6.91 14.40 8.53
C MET A 45 -7.60 15.66 9.07
N ASN A 46 -7.80 16.65 8.21
CA ASN A 46 -8.44 17.93 8.59
C ASN A 46 -9.86 17.77 9.16
N ASN A 47 -10.56 16.70 8.79
CA ASN A 47 -11.89 16.34 9.29
C ASN A 47 -11.84 15.57 10.64
N GLY A 48 -10.67 15.46 11.27
CA GLY A 48 -10.45 14.74 12.52
C GLY A 48 -10.39 13.22 12.39
N LYS A 49 -10.55 12.66 11.17
CA LYS A 49 -10.42 11.22 10.94
C LYS A 49 -8.95 10.81 11.03
N LYS A 50 -8.72 9.62 11.61
CA LYS A 50 -7.39 9.01 11.66
C LYS A 50 -7.22 8.04 10.50
N MET A 51 -6.14 8.17 9.75
CA MET A 51 -5.70 7.22 8.76
C MET A 51 -4.52 6.42 9.32
N LEU A 52 -4.63 5.09 9.22
CA LEU A 52 -3.60 4.16 9.67
C LEU A 52 -2.91 3.55 8.47
N CYS A 53 -1.58 3.62 8.45
CA CYS A 53 -0.76 3.07 7.39
C CYS A 53 0.49 2.39 7.97
N GLY A 54 1.10 1.50 7.17
CA GLY A 54 2.41 0.92 7.45
C GLY A 54 3.51 1.64 6.67
N GLY A 55 4.76 1.48 7.11
CA GLY A 55 5.94 1.97 6.41
C GLY A 55 7.20 1.22 6.82
N SER A 56 8.32 1.56 6.17
CA SER A 56 9.66 1.01 6.48
C SER A 56 10.66 2.13 6.76
N LEU A 57 11.36 2.08 7.88
CA LEU A 57 12.43 3.00 8.24
C LEU A 57 13.66 2.71 7.37
N LEU A 58 14.00 3.64 6.47
CA LEU A 58 15.17 3.56 5.58
C LEU A 58 16.44 4.11 6.24
N THR A 59 16.27 5.18 7.02
CA THR A 59 17.35 5.85 7.77
C THR A 59 16.76 6.35 9.08
N ASP A 60 17.61 6.82 9.99
CA ASP A 60 17.21 7.33 11.31
C ASP A 60 16.14 8.44 11.29
N ARG A 61 15.92 9.06 10.12
CA ARG A 61 14.99 10.19 9.92
C ARG A 61 14.00 10.01 8.77
N HIS A 62 14.09 8.92 8.00
CA HIS A 62 13.27 8.76 6.79
C HIS A 62 12.53 7.43 6.76
N VAL A 63 11.22 7.50 6.52
CA VAL A 63 10.34 6.35 6.37
C VAL A 63 9.86 6.27 4.92
N LEU A 64 10.05 5.11 4.30
CA LEU A 64 9.44 4.76 3.03
C LEU A 64 7.99 4.33 3.26
N THR A 65 7.07 4.94 2.53
CA THR A 65 5.64 4.61 2.56
C THR A 65 5.03 4.86 1.18
N THR A 66 3.74 4.55 1.04
CA THR A 66 3.00 4.83 -0.20
C THR A 66 2.56 6.29 -0.25
N ALA A 67 2.60 6.91 -1.43
CA ALA A 67 2.23 8.31 -1.61
C ALA A 67 0.78 8.62 -1.18
N LEU A 68 -0.15 7.70 -1.49
CA LEU A 68 -1.56 7.82 -1.10
C LEU A 68 -1.76 7.90 0.42
N SER A 69 -0.87 7.29 1.19
CA SER A 69 -0.92 7.39 2.65
C SER A 69 -0.56 8.80 3.12
N ALA A 70 0.33 9.51 2.42
CA ALA A 70 0.81 10.84 2.82
C ALA A 70 -0.05 12.01 2.30
N THR A 71 -1.05 11.75 1.47
CA THR A 71 -1.93 12.78 0.89
C THR A 71 -3.17 13.01 1.77
N ASN A 72 -3.32 14.25 2.27
CA ASN A 72 -4.50 14.77 3.00
C ASN A 72 -5.66 15.03 2.05
#